data_AF-A0A258B970-F1
#
_entry.id   AF-A0A258B970-F1
#
_cell.length_a   1.000
_cell.length_b   1.000
_cell.length_c   1.000
_cell.angle_alpha   90.00
_cell.angle_beta   90.00
_cell.angle_gamma   90.00
#
_symmetry.space_group_name_H-M   'P 1'
#
loop_
_entity.id
_entity.type
_entity.pdbx_description
1 polymer ?
#
loop_
_entity_poly.entity_id
_entity_poly.type
_entity_poly.pdbx_seq_one_letter_code
_entity_poly.pdbx_strand_id
1 'polypeptide(L)'
;MGFLFSLNGRVARLPFLVFVLGVKLAIEAIGYGQRHYMPPLPIDDMMLAAIPGIITLILMWPLFAVTVKRLHDIEWPAALALVQFIPLIGIVIFFTRSQYYTADAERLARMFELAGVGLNIVALVSLGLFVLLAVIPGVNRTNRFGPPPGVTRMAEDVY
;
A
#
# COMPACT_ATOMS: atom_id res chain seq x y z
N MET A 1 11.22 -5.42 -18.69
CA MET A 1 11.23 -4.83 -17.33
C MET A 1 10.06 -3.85 -17.22
N GLY A 2 9.13 -3.92 -16.29
CA GLY A 2 8.80 -4.96 -15.32
C GLY A 2 7.34 -4.72 -14.94
N PHE A 3 6.50 -5.75 -14.96
CA PHE A 3 5.08 -5.61 -14.62
C PHE A 3 4.89 -4.86 -13.29
N LEU A 4 5.74 -5.10 -12.30
CA LEU A 4 5.68 -4.43 -11.00
C LEU A 4 6.15 -2.95 -10.99
N PHE A 5 6.69 -2.45 -12.10
CA PHE A 5 7.26 -1.10 -12.24
C PHE A 5 6.56 -0.24 -13.29
N SER A 6 5.41 -0.69 -13.80
CA SER A 6 4.59 0.06 -14.74
C SER A 6 3.17 0.16 -14.22
N LEU A 7 2.53 1.32 -14.41
CA LEU A 7 1.12 1.54 -14.11
C LEU A 7 0.20 1.07 -15.25
N ASN A 8 0.76 0.84 -16.43
CA ASN A 8 0.00 0.41 -17.60
C ASN A 8 -0.29 -1.09 -17.55
N GLY A 9 -1.48 -1.47 -18.02
CA GLY A 9 -1.94 -2.85 -18.07
C GLY A 9 -3.08 -3.15 -17.11
N ARG A 10 -3.42 -4.43 -17.05
CA ARG A 10 -4.57 -4.97 -16.32
C ARG A 10 -4.14 -6.21 -15.55
N VAL A 11 -4.83 -6.50 -14.45
CA VAL A 11 -4.55 -7.68 -13.61
C VAL A 11 -5.85 -8.37 -13.22
N ALA A 12 -5.87 -9.70 -13.35
CA ALA A 12 -6.99 -10.52 -12.91
C ALA A 12 -7.12 -10.52 -11.37
N ARG A 13 -8.31 -10.88 -10.88
CA ARG A 13 -8.65 -10.91 -9.45
C ARG A 13 -7.71 -11.78 -8.61
N LEU A 14 -7.47 -13.03 -9.03
CA LEU A 14 -6.69 -13.97 -8.23
C LEU A 14 -5.20 -13.57 -8.13
N PRO A 15 -4.48 -13.24 -9.22
CA PRO A 15 -3.13 -12.71 -9.11
C PRO A 15 -3.04 -11.43 -8.29
N PHE A 16 -4.02 -10.52 -8.44
CA PHE A 16 -4.11 -9.31 -7.62
C PHE A 16 -4.24 -9.65 -6.13
N LEU A 17 -5.17 -10.52 -5.77
CA LEU A 17 -5.42 -10.92 -4.39
C LEU A 17 -4.19 -11.56 -3.74
N VAL A 18 -3.59 -12.54 -4.41
CA VAL A 18 -2.39 -13.23 -3.92
C VAL A 18 -1.25 -12.24 -3.71
N PHE A 19 -1.03 -11.34 -4.66
CA PHE A 19 0.03 -10.34 -4.57
C PHE A 19 -0.21 -9.36 -3.41
N VAL A 20 -1.41 -8.77 -3.34
CA VAL A 20 -1.78 -7.80 -2.29
C VAL A 20 -1.69 -8.44 -0.91
N LEU A 21 -2.21 -9.66 -0.73
CA LEU A 21 -2.13 -10.38 0.54
C LEU A 21 -0.68 -10.65 0.92
N GLY A 22 0.15 -11.15 0.00
CA GLY A 22 1.56 -11.41 0.26
C GLY A 22 2.32 -10.16 0.72
N VAL A 23 2.13 -9.04 0.00
CA VAL A 23 2.79 -7.77 0.37
C VAL A 23 2.25 -7.21 1.70
N LYS A 24 0.94 -7.28 1.94
CA LYS A 24 0.35 -6.82 3.21
C LYS A 24 0.85 -7.64 4.39
N LEU A 25 0.90 -8.96 4.28
CA LEU A 25 1.45 -9.83 5.32
C LEU A 25 2.93 -9.54 5.57
N ALA A 26 3.72 -9.27 4.52
CA ALA A 26 5.12 -8.87 4.68
C ALA A 26 5.26 -7.53 5.44
N ILE A 27 4.46 -6.52 5.09
CA ILE A 27 4.45 -5.22 5.79
C ILE A 27 4.05 -5.41 7.27
N GLU A 28 3.01 -6.19 7.55
CA GLU A 28 2.59 -6.47 8.93
C GLU A 28 3.64 -7.25 9.71
N ALA A 29 4.33 -8.22 9.08
CA ALA A 29 5.43 -8.94 9.72
C ALA A 29 6.60 -8.03 10.07
N ILE A 30 6.96 -7.09 9.18
CA ILE A 30 7.98 -6.06 9.44
C ILE A 30 7.56 -5.18 10.62
N GLY A 31 6.34 -4.65 10.61
CA GLY A 31 5.82 -3.80 11.68
C GLY A 31 5.70 -4.55 13.02
N TYR A 32 5.27 -5.81 13.00
CA TYR A 32 5.25 -6.68 14.16
C TYR A 32 6.65 -6.89 14.73
N GLY A 33 7.63 -7.20 13.87
CA GLY A 33 9.00 -7.42 14.28
C GLY A 33 9.65 -6.17 14.88
N GLN A 34 9.40 -5.01 14.28
CA GLN A 34 9.83 -3.73 14.84
C GLN A 34 9.22 -3.47 16.23
N ARG A 35 7.94 -3.75 16.44
CA ARG A 35 7.27 -3.51 17.73
C ARG A 35 7.73 -4.46 18.85
N HIS A 36 8.08 -5.70 18.52
CA HIS A 36 8.32 -6.75 19.53
C HIS A 36 9.79 -7.12 19.72
N TYR A 37 10.61 -6.98 18.68
CA TYR A 37 12.01 -7.43 18.70
C TYR A 37 13.02 -6.29 18.63
N MET A 38 12.60 -5.07 18.27
CA MET A 38 13.48 -3.90 18.35
C MET A 38 13.28 -3.16 19.67
N PRO A 39 14.32 -3.02 20.50
CA PRO A 39 14.25 -2.18 21.68
C PRO A 39 14.07 -0.71 21.28
N PRO A 40 13.63 0.17 22.20
CA PRO A 40 13.66 1.61 21.96
C PRO A 40 15.10 2.02 21.65
N LEU A 41 15.35 2.47 20.42
CA LEU A 41 16.67 2.88 19.99
C LEU A 41 16.96 4.33 20.43
N PRO A 42 18.20 4.64 20.87
CA PRO A 42 18.66 6.01 21.02
C PRO A 42 18.48 6.80 19.73
N ILE A 43 18.36 8.13 19.84
CA ILE A 43 18.23 9.04 18.68
C ILE A 43 19.40 8.89 17.70
N ASP A 44 20.59 8.55 18.22
CA ASP A 44 21.80 8.38 17.43
C ASP A 44 21.72 7.17 16.47
N ASP A 45 20.82 6.22 16.76
CA ASP A 45 20.57 5.01 15.95
C ASP A 45 19.37 5.17 15.00
N MET A 46 18.96 6.41 14.70
CA MET A 46 17.83 6.73 13.81
C MET A 46 17.91 6.03 12.44
N MET A 47 19.11 5.77 11.91
CA MET A 47 19.27 5.04 10.65
C MET A 47 18.77 3.59 10.75
N LEU A 48 19.06 2.90 11.85
CA LEU A 48 18.61 1.53 12.08
C LEU A 48 17.09 1.48 12.27
N ALA A 49 16.53 2.47 12.98
CA ALA A 49 15.09 2.63 13.16
C ALA A 49 14.34 2.93 11.85
N ALA A 50 15.02 3.50 10.84
CA ALA A 50 14.44 3.83 9.54
C ALA A 50 14.34 2.62 8.59
N ILE A 51 15.14 1.57 8.79
CA ILE A 51 15.20 0.41 7.87
C ILE A 51 13.82 -0.23 7.62
N PRO A 52 13.01 -0.55 8.65
CA PRO A 52 11.66 -1.10 8.43
C PRO A 52 10.76 -0.18 7.59
N GLY A 53 10.88 1.13 7.81
CA GLY A 53 10.13 2.14 7.05
C GLY A 53 10.55 2.19 5.59
N ILE A 54 11.86 2.12 5.31
CA ILE A 54 12.41 2.08 3.94
C ILE A 54 11.95 0.82 3.21
N ILE A 55 12.03 -0.36 3.86
CA ILE A 55 11.56 -1.62 3.26
C ILE A 55 10.06 -1.54 2.97
N THR A 56 9.28 -0.99 3.91
CA THR A 56 7.84 -0.77 3.71
C THR A 56 7.57 0.12 2.50
N LEU A 57 8.29 1.24 2.35
CA LEU A 57 8.17 2.13 1.19
C LEU A 57 8.49 1.43 -0.13
N ILE A 58 9.53 0.60 -0.16
CA ILE A 58 9.89 -0.19 -1.35
C ILE A 58 8.76 -1.18 -1.70
N LEU A 59 8.17 -1.84 -0.71
CA LEU A 59 7.05 -2.78 -0.91
C LEU A 59 5.74 -2.10 -1.33
N MET A 60 5.55 -0.83 -0.95
CA MET A 60 4.37 -0.06 -1.32
C MET A 60 4.30 0.28 -2.80
N TRP A 61 5.44 0.48 -3.47
CA TRP A 61 5.45 0.78 -4.90
C TRP A 61 4.78 -0.31 -5.76
N PRO A 62 5.20 -1.59 -5.71
CA PRO A 62 4.58 -2.62 -6.53
C PRO A 62 3.14 -2.92 -6.07
N LEU A 63 2.80 -2.72 -4.78
CA LEU A 63 1.41 -2.77 -4.29
C LEU A 63 0.53 -1.72 -4.97
N PHE A 64 1.02 -0.49 -5.05
CA PHE A 64 0.36 0.61 -5.73
C PHE A 64 0.21 0.30 -7.23
N ALA A 65 1.27 -0.12 -7.91
CA ALA A 65 1.25 -0.43 -9.33
C ALA A 65 0.24 -1.54 -9.67
N VAL A 66 0.21 -2.63 -8.90
CA VAL A 66 -0.74 -3.73 -9.09
C VAL A 66 -2.18 -3.28 -8.83
N THR A 67 -2.40 -2.38 -7.88
CA THR A 67 -3.73 -1.85 -7.60
C THR A 67 -4.23 -0.91 -8.69
N VAL A 68 -3.37 -0.05 -9.22
CA VAL A 68 -3.70 0.80 -10.37
C VAL A 68 -4.16 -0.06 -11.56
N LYS A 69 -3.45 -1.16 -11.85
CA LYS A 69 -3.86 -2.11 -12.90
C LYS A 69 -5.18 -2.82 -12.61
N ARG A 70 -5.48 -3.08 -11.34
CA ARG A 70 -6.76 -3.69 -10.96
C ARG A 70 -7.90 -2.69 -11.17
N LEU A 71 -7.69 -1.43 -10.80
CA LEU A 71 -8.63 -0.33 -11.08
C LEU A 71 -8.83 -0.14 -12.58
N HIS A 72 -7.76 -0.21 -13.39
CA HIS A 72 -7.84 -0.21 -14.85
C HIS A 72 -8.66 -1.37 -15.42
N ASP A 73 -8.59 -2.55 -14.80
CA ASP A 73 -9.33 -3.72 -15.24
C ASP A 73 -10.85 -3.60 -15.03
N ILE A 74 -11.26 -2.83 -14.03
CA ILE A 74 -12.67 -2.55 -13.72
C ILE A 74 -13.13 -1.16 -14.20
N GLU A 75 -12.30 -0.47 -14.99
CA GLU A 75 -12.54 0.89 -15.50
C GLU A 75 -12.77 1.96 -14.41
N TRP A 76 -12.19 1.78 -13.23
CA TRP A 76 -12.26 2.74 -12.13
C TRP A 76 -11.11 3.76 -12.14
N PRO A 77 -11.27 4.91 -11.47
CA PRO A 77 -10.21 5.91 -11.38
C PRO A 77 -8.97 5.36 -10.65
N ALA A 78 -7.81 5.41 -11.32
CA ALA A 78 -6.52 4.99 -10.73
C ALA A 78 -6.15 5.76 -9.46
N ALA A 79 -6.65 6.99 -9.30
CA ALA A 79 -6.44 7.82 -8.12
C ALA A 79 -6.92 7.16 -6.81
N LEU A 80 -7.87 6.21 -6.87
CA LEU A 80 -8.30 5.46 -5.69
C LEU A 80 -7.17 4.62 -5.08
N ALA A 81 -6.14 4.25 -5.85
CA ALA A 81 -4.97 3.56 -5.33
C ALA A 81 -4.12 4.44 -4.39
N LEU A 82 -4.28 5.77 -4.42
CA LEU A 82 -3.54 6.69 -3.55
C LEU A 82 -3.87 6.51 -2.06
N VAL A 83 -5.03 5.92 -1.74
CA VAL A 83 -5.42 5.59 -0.34
C VAL A 83 -4.36 4.75 0.37
N GLN A 84 -3.57 3.99 -0.39
CA GLN A 84 -2.52 3.12 0.14
C GLN A 84 -1.34 3.88 0.72
N PHE A 85 -1.14 5.14 0.32
CA PHE A 85 -0.07 5.99 0.83
C PHE A 85 -0.45 6.70 2.13
N ILE A 86 -1.71 6.65 2.56
CA ILE A 86 -2.13 7.34 3.78
C ILE A 86 -1.39 6.83 5.04
N PRO A 87 -1.09 5.53 5.20
CA PRO A 87 -0.23 5.06 6.28
C PRO A 87 1.15 5.75 6.36
N LEU A 88 1.67 6.33 5.26
CA LEU A 88 2.91 7.11 5.30
C LEU A 88 2.80 8.37 6.17
N ILE A 89 1.60 8.94 6.27
CA ILE A 89 1.33 10.05 7.20
C ILE A 89 1.60 9.60 8.64
N GLY A 90 1.22 8.36 8.97
CA GLY A 90 1.50 7.76 10.27
C GLY A 90 3.00 7.59 10.56
N ILE A 91 3.78 7.24 9.54
CA ILE A 91 5.24 7.14 9.66
C ILE A 91 5.84 8.51 9.99
N VAL A 92 5.43 9.57 9.28
CA VAL A 92 5.88 10.95 9.55
C VAL A 92 5.53 11.38 10.98
N ILE A 93 4.30 11.10 11.41
CA ILE A 93 3.80 11.40 12.76
C ILE A 93 4.62 10.63 13.83
N PHE A 94 5.00 9.38 13.56
CA PHE A 94 5.82 8.60 14.48
C PHE A 94 7.22 9.20 14.66
N PHE A 95 7.89 9.57 13.57
CA PHE A 95 9.22 10.17 13.63
C PHE A 95 9.22 11.56 14.25
N THR A 96 8.16 12.35 14.09
CA THR A 96 8.05 13.63 14.80
C THR A 96 7.82 13.40 16.29
N ARG A 97 6.99 12.43 16.69
CA ARG A 97 6.78 12.07 18.11
C ARG A 97 8.07 11.75 18.85
N SER A 98 8.99 11.00 18.25
CA SER A 98 10.23 10.59 18.92
C SER A 98 11.18 11.76 19.20
N GLN A 99 11.01 12.91 18.53
CA GLN A 99 11.89 14.08 18.70
C GLN A 99 11.44 15.06 19.79
N TYR A 100 10.20 14.97 20.28
CA TYR A 100 9.65 15.94 21.22
C TYR A 100 9.32 15.30 22.59
N TYR A 101 10.35 15.07 23.40
CA TYR A 101 10.22 14.80 24.84
C TYR A 101 10.40 16.10 25.65
N THR A 102 9.47 17.03 25.54
CA THR A 102 9.46 18.28 26.34
C THR A 102 8.08 18.51 26.99
N ALA A 103 7.99 19.53 27.85
CA ALA A 103 6.96 19.77 28.88
C ALA A 103 5.47 19.76 28.43
N ASP A 104 5.16 19.72 27.12
CA ASP A 104 3.81 19.58 26.56
C ASP A 104 3.44 18.12 26.18
N ALA A 105 4.17 17.14 26.74
CA ALA A 105 4.06 15.72 26.39
C ALA A 105 2.63 15.17 26.44
N GLU A 106 1.78 15.61 27.38
CA GLU A 106 0.39 15.14 27.47
C GLU A 106 -0.50 15.63 26.31
N ARG A 107 -0.33 16.88 25.87
CA ARG A 107 -1.10 17.44 24.75
C ARG A 107 -0.69 16.77 23.45
N LEU A 108 0.62 16.61 23.24
CA LEU A 108 1.19 15.90 22.10
C LEU A 108 0.76 14.42 22.09
N ALA A 109 0.81 13.73 23.23
CA ALA A 109 0.36 12.35 23.35
C ALA A 109 -1.10 12.17 22.94
N ARG A 110 -2.01 13.04 23.40
CA ARG A 110 -3.43 13.03 22.97
C ARG A 110 -3.58 13.28 21.46
N MET A 111 -2.81 14.21 20.89
CA MET A 111 -2.84 14.44 19.43
C MET A 111 -2.35 13.22 18.64
N PHE A 112 -1.30 12.54 19.12
CA PHE A 112 -0.80 11.31 18.51
C PHE A 112 -1.77 10.14 18.64
N GLU A 113 -2.49 10.03 19.75
CA GLU A 113 -3.52 9.02 19.95
C GLU A 113 -4.69 9.21 18.98
N LEU A 114 -5.20 10.45 18.86
CA LEU A 114 -6.24 10.80 17.89
C LEU A 114 -5.78 10.55 16.44
N ALA A 115 -4.54 10.89 16.12
CA ALA A 115 -3.96 10.58 14.82
C ALA A 115 -3.87 9.07 14.57
N GLY A 116 -3.52 8.28 15.60
CA GLY A 116 -3.51 6.82 15.55
C GLY A 116 -4.89 6.24 15.24
N VAL A 117 -5.96 6.75 15.87
CA VAL A 117 -7.34 6.38 15.55
C VAL A 117 -7.68 6.71 14.10
N GLY A 118 -7.34 7.91 13.64
CA GLY A 118 -7.55 8.32 12.25
C GLY A 118 -6.85 7.40 11.24
N LEU A 119 -5.60 7.02 11.52
CA LEU A 119 -4.83 6.09 10.70
C LEU A 119 -5.44 4.69 10.67
N ASN A 120 -5.98 4.21 11.79
CA ASN A 120 -6.69 2.93 11.86
C ASN A 120 -7.96 2.94 11.01
N ILE A 121 -8.74 4.03 11.05
CA ILE A 121 -9.93 4.20 10.19
C ILE A 121 -9.52 4.12 8.72
N VAL A 122 -8.45 4.82 8.33
CA VAL A 122 -7.97 4.78 6.95
C VAL A 122 -7.46 3.40 6.56
N ALA A 123 -6.78 2.70 7.46
CA ALA A 123 -6.35 1.32 7.22
C ALA A 123 -7.56 0.40 6.94
N LEU A 124 -8.65 0.55 7.69
CA LEU A 124 -9.91 -0.17 7.46
C LEU A 124 -10.54 0.20 6.11
N VAL A 125 -10.56 1.48 5.73
CA VAL A 125 -11.04 1.93 4.42
C VAL A 125 -10.20 1.33 3.28
N SER A 126 -8.87 1.34 3.44
CA SER A 126 -7.95 0.73 2.48
C SER A 126 -8.19 -0.78 2.36
N LEU A 127 -8.41 -1.47 3.48
CA LEU A 127 -8.76 -2.89 3.49
C LEU A 127 -10.09 -3.16 2.78
N GLY A 128 -11.11 -2.34 3.05
CA GLY A 128 -12.41 -2.41 2.38
C GLY A 128 -12.28 -2.25 0.86
N LEU A 129 -11.47 -1.28 0.40
CA LEU A 129 -11.15 -1.12 -1.02
C LEU A 129 -10.48 -2.38 -1.59
N PHE A 130 -9.51 -2.98 -0.90
CA PHE A 130 -8.84 -4.18 -1.40
C PHE A 130 -9.78 -5.38 -1.52
N VAL A 131 -10.62 -5.61 -0.51
CA VAL A 131 -11.64 -6.67 -0.54
C VAL A 131 -12.57 -6.43 -1.72
N LEU A 132 -13.05 -5.21 -1.89
CA LEU A 132 -13.92 -4.84 -2.99
C LEU A 132 -13.25 -5.07 -4.36
N LEU A 133 -12.00 -4.67 -4.53
CA LEU A 133 -11.22 -4.88 -5.75
C LEU A 133 -10.94 -6.36 -6.04
N ALA A 134 -10.86 -7.21 -5.01
CA ALA A 134 -10.70 -8.64 -5.17
C ALA A 134 -11.98 -9.35 -5.63
N VAL A 135 -13.15 -8.84 -5.23
CA VAL A 135 -14.45 -9.48 -5.51
C VAL A 135 -15.04 -9.03 -6.84
N ILE A 136 -14.99 -7.71 -7.14
CA ILE A 136 -15.60 -7.16 -8.36
C ILE A 136 -14.95 -7.77 -9.61
N PRO A 137 -15.72 -8.33 -10.56
CA PRO A 137 -15.19 -8.87 -11.81
C PRO A 137 -14.61 -7.78 -12.71
N GLY A 138 -13.58 -8.13 -13.48
CA GLY A 138 -13.02 -7.29 -14.55
C GLY A 138 -13.97 -7.13 -15.73
N VAL A 139 -13.75 -6.11 -16.56
CA VAL A 139 -14.51 -5.91 -17.80
C VAL A 139 -13.99 -6.86 -18.89
N ASN A 140 -14.86 -7.62 -19.56
CA ASN A 140 -14.44 -8.61 -20.56
C ASN A 140 -14.10 -8.04 -21.95
N ARG A 141 -14.06 -6.71 -22.10
CA ARG A 141 -13.72 -6.02 -23.37
C ARG A 141 -12.31 -5.45 -23.33
N THR A 142 -11.70 -5.25 -24.50
CA THR A 142 -10.47 -4.46 -24.63
C THR A 142 -10.76 -3.00 -24.23
N ASN A 143 -9.87 -2.40 -23.45
CA ASN A 143 -9.94 -0.99 -23.08
C ASN A 143 -8.61 -0.28 -23.34
N ARG A 144 -8.51 1.01 -23.01
CA ARG A 144 -7.29 1.83 -23.22
C ARG A 144 -6.02 1.27 -22.56
N PHE A 145 -6.15 0.32 -21.64
CA PHE A 145 -5.04 -0.31 -20.93
C PHE A 145 -4.71 -1.72 -21.43
N GLY A 146 -5.40 -2.21 -22.46
CA GLY A 146 -5.13 -3.47 -23.14
C GLY A 146 -6.27 -4.49 -23.08
N PRO A 147 -6.03 -5.70 -23.63
CA PRO A 147 -7.00 -6.77 -23.63
C PRO A 147 -7.29 -7.28 -22.21
N PRO A 148 -8.41 -8.00 -22.00
CA PRO A 148 -8.70 -8.64 -20.74
C PRO A 148 -7.54 -9.53 -20.24
N PRO A 149 -7.29 -9.58 -18.93
CA PRO A 149 -6.28 -10.47 -18.37
C PRO A 149 -6.48 -11.92 -18.81
N GLY A 150 -5.41 -12.58 -19.26
CA GLY A 150 -5.45 -13.96 -19.72
C GLY A 150 -5.76 -14.13 -21.22
N VAL A 151 -6.09 -13.05 -21.94
CA VAL A 151 -6.21 -13.07 -23.41
C VAL A 151 -4.89 -12.59 -24.01
N THR A 152 -4.14 -13.52 -24.62
CA THR A 152 -2.94 -13.18 -25.41
C THR A 152 -3.36 -12.44 -26.67
N ARG A 153 -2.61 -11.41 -27.10
CA ARG A 153 -2.84 -10.58 -28.33
C ARG A 153 -2.77 -11.37 -29.67
N MET A 154 -3.22 -12.62 -29.73
CA MET A 154 -3.12 -13.44 -30.94
C MET A 154 -4.21 -13.17 -32.00
N ALA A 155 -5.01 -12.10 -31.86
CA ALA A 155 -6.20 -11.91 -32.70
C ALA A 155 -6.26 -10.60 -33.52
N GLU A 156 -5.23 -9.75 -33.50
CA GLU A 156 -5.26 -8.45 -34.22
C GLU A 156 -4.33 -8.37 -35.44
N ASP A 157 -3.52 -9.40 -35.74
CA ASP A 157 -2.58 -9.40 -36.88
C ASP A 157 -3.09 -10.17 -38.13
N VAL A 158 -4.38 -10.46 -38.21
CA VAL A 158 -4.99 -11.11 -39.39
C VAL A 158 -6.21 -10.32 -39.82
N TYR A 159 -6.06 -9.12 -40.36
CA TYR A 159 -6.92 -8.53 -41.40
C TYR A 159 -6.24 -7.30 -42.02
#